data_AF-A0A448UVY1-F1
#
_entry.id   AF-A0A448UVY1-F1
#
_cell.length_a   1.000
_cell.length_b   1.000
_cell.length_c   1.000
_cell.angle_alpha   90.00
_cell.angle_beta   90.00
_cell.angle_gamma   90.00
#
_symmetry.space_group_name_H-M   'P 1'
#
loop_
_entity.id
_entity.type
_entity.pdbx_description
1 polymer ?
#
loop_
_entity_poly.entity_id
_entity_poly.type
_entity_poly.pdbx_seq_one_letter_code
_entity_poly.pdbx_strand_id
1 'polypeptide(L)'
;MGEIIIIDDDSIEVSNLHRQVIHSYARAGNLKAESAAETMRALNPFITVTVIRERLTDSNALTLLTGTDAVLDGSDNFEARYAVSAAAQQFGIPHIWAAILGFDAQLSVFWAGHGPVYEDLYPQSPAPGSVPSCSTAGVIGALAGIVGSAMAMEAIKVITGSGKPLLGEVGLYSALTGKWEYIPLLASMQAKPKKSAETHPQESQDTKNRLIFRHNSGKLTGNHHTQKLEDITPVQVRQLLQHEKMTLIDVREAIEFSSFAIEGAINLPLTEILDAAREGSLAAKIREKIDPASKYLVVYCTGYTRALEAARDIAAATDTPVRVLVGGISGWLTV
;
A
#
# COMPACT_ATOMS: atom_id res chain seq x y z
N MET A 1 4.13 23.52 -12.94
CA MET A 1 2.66 23.69 -12.81
C MET A 1 2.33 25.16 -12.88
N GLY A 2 1.39 25.55 -13.74
CA GLY A 2 0.92 26.94 -13.84
C GLY A 2 -0.30 27.23 -12.96
N GLU A 3 -1.19 26.24 -12.83
CA GLU A 3 -2.41 26.31 -12.02
C GLU A 3 -2.50 25.12 -11.06
N ILE A 4 -2.98 25.37 -9.83
CA ILE A 4 -3.20 24.36 -8.79
C ILE A 4 -4.60 24.60 -8.19
N ILE A 5 -5.44 23.57 -8.23
CA ILE A 5 -6.74 23.58 -7.55
C ILE A 5 -6.60 22.78 -6.25
N ILE A 6 -6.98 23.37 -5.13
CA ILE A 6 -6.97 22.72 -3.81
C ILE A 6 -8.41 22.49 -3.38
N ILE A 7 -8.77 21.24 -3.12
CA ILE A 7 -10.10 20.81 -2.66
C ILE A 7 -9.96 20.24 -1.25
N ASP A 8 -10.45 20.95 -0.24
CA ASP A 8 -10.46 20.49 1.17
C ASP A 8 -11.53 21.29 1.94
N ASP A 9 -12.41 20.59 2.66
CA ASP A 9 -13.49 21.19 3.48
C ASP A 9 -13.09 21.39 4.95
N ASP A 10 -11.96 20.85 5.39
CA ASP A 10 -11.58 20.87 6.78
C ASP A 10 -10.94 22.20 7.22
N SER A 11 -10.98 22.40 8.54
CA SER A 11 -10.19 23.42 9.23
C SER A 11 -8.89 22.85 9.78
N ILE A 12 -7.92 23.72 10.03
CA ILE A 12 -6.63 23.35 10.60
C ILE A 12 -6.80 22.99 12.07
N GLU A 13 -6.44 21.77 12.43
CA GLU A 13 -6.32 21.34 13.82
C GLU A 13 -4.86 21.31 14.26
N VAL A 14 -4.59 21.74 15.49
CA VAL A 14 -3.25 21.74 16.09
C VAL A 14 -2.64 20.32 16.11
N SER A 15 -3.48 19.32 16.33
CA SER A 15 -3.15 17.88 16.28
C SER A 15 -2.60 17.43 14.92
N ASN A 16 -2.81 18.19 13.84
CA ASN A 16 -2.37 17.83 12.49
C ASN A 16 -1.07 18.53 12.06
N LEU A 17 -0.64 19.57 12.78
CA LEU A 17 0.51 20.40 12.41
C LEU A 17 1.84 19.63 12.38
N HIS A 18 1.97 18.54 13.14
CA HIS A 18 3.17 17.71 13.12
C HIS A 18 3.42 17.01 11.77
N ARG A 19 2.41 16.95 10.88
CA ARG A 19 2.49 16.34 9.54
C ARG A 19 2.01 17.24 8.41
N GLN A 20 1.26 18.30 8.71
CA GLN A 20 0.76 19.28 7.72
C GLN A 20 1.60 20.56 7.75
N VAL A 21 2.85 20.45 7.31
CA VAL A 21 3.86 21.52 7.42
C VAL A 21 3.59 22.75 6.53
N ILE A 22 2.61 22.68 5.63
CA ILE A 22 2.16 23.83 4.83
C ILE A 22 1.36 24.84 5.66
N HIS A 23 0.87 24.42 6.84
CA HIS A 23 0.15 25.25 7.79
C HIS A 23 1.04 25.66 8.96
N SER A 24 0.59 26.69 9.70
CA SER A 24 1.29 27.21 10.87
C SER A 24 0.36 27.23 12.08
N TYR A 25 0.91 27.16 13.30
CA TYR A 25 0.13 27.27 14.53
C TYR A 25 -0.73 28.54 14.59
N ALA A 26 -0.21 29.68 14.11
CA ALA A 26 -0.94 30.95 14.05
C ALA A 26 -2.21 30.92 13.18
N ARG A 27 -2.37 29.90 12.32
CA ARG A 27 -3.52 29.71 11.42
C ARG A 27 -4.41 28.54 11.86
N ALA A 28 -4.24 28.03 13.09
CA ALA A 28 -5.14 27.01 13.63
C ALA A 28 -6.60 27.52 13.64
N GLY A 29 -7.53 26.66 13.21
CA GLY A 29 -8.95 27.01 13.02
C GLY A 29 -9.28 27.63 11.66
N ASN A 30 -8.30 28.10 10.88
CA ASN A 30 -8.56 28.54 9.50
C ASN A 30 -8.81 27.33 8.59
N LEU A 31 -9.49 27.55 7.46
CA LEU A 31 -9.68 26.52 6.43
C LEU A 31 -8.33 26.06 5.85
N LYS A 32 -8.16 24.74 5.73
CA LYS A 32 -6.91 24.15 5.22
C LYS A 32 -6.61 24.63 3.81
N ALA A 33 -7.58 24.55 2.90
CA ALA A 33 -7.38 24.91 1.50
C ALA A 33 -6.92 26.37 1.32
N GLU A 34 -7.51 27.30 2.08
CA GLU A 34 -7.13 28.72 2.05
C GLU A 34 -5.72 28.96 2.60
N SER A 35 -5.40 28.35 3.75
CA SER A 35 -4.08 28.45 4.36
C SER A 35 -2.99 27.86 3.46
N ALA A 36 -3.26 26.73 2.81
CA ALA A 36 -2.37 26.12 1.83
C ALA A 36 -2.16 27.05 0.62
N ALA A 37 -3.24 27.62 0.08
CA ALA A 37 -3.14 28.53 -1.06
C ALA A 37 -2.35 29.81 -0.73
N GLU A 38 -2.54 30.37 0.46
CA GLU A 38 -1.74 31.50 0.94
C GLU A 38 -0.24 31.13 1.00
N THR A 39 0.11 29.97 1.57
CA THR A 39 1.50 29.50 1.61
C THR A 39 2.08 29.31 0.20
N MET A 40 1.32 28.68 -0.70
CA MET A 40 1.77 28.42 -2.07
C MET A 40 2.04 29.72 -2.85
N ARG A 41 1.14 30.70 -2.76
CA ARG A 41 1.31 32.01 -3.42
C ARG A 41 2.48 32.80 -2.83
N ALA A 42 2.73 32.67 -1.52
CA ALA A 42 3.89 33.28 -0.88
C ALA A 42 5.22 32.67 -1.34
N LEU A 43 5.24 31.35 -1.60
CA LEU A 43 6.42 30.65 -2.12
C LEU A 43 6.68 30.94 -3.61
N ASN A 44 5.61 31.03 -4.41
CA ASN A 44 5.70 31.32 -5.83
C ASN A 44 4.53 32.23 -6.25
N PRO A 45 4.76 33.53 -6.48
CA PRO A 45 3.70 34.45 -6.87
C PRO A 45 3.24 34.29 -8.34
N PHE A 46 3.92 33.45 -9.14
CA PHE A 46 3.61 33.27 -10.57
C PHE A 46 2.61 32.15 -10.86
N ILE A 47 2.17 31.41 -9.85
CA ILE A 47 1.16 30.35 -10.01
C ILE A 47 -0.24 30.86 -9.70
N THR A 48 -1.22 30.32 -10.43
CA THR A 48 -2.63 30.44 -10.07
C THR A 48 -2.97 29.35 -9.06
N VAL A 49 -3.56 29.74 -7.94
CA VAL A 49 -4.08 28.79 -6.95
C VAL A 49 -5.55 29.05 -6.75
N THR A 50 -6.37 28.04 -7.02
CA THR A 50 -7.83 28.08 -6.86
C THR A 50 -8.22 27.22 -5.65
N VAL A 51 -9.08 27.75 -4.79
CA VAL A 51 -9.52 27.07 -3.57
C VAL A 51 -10.98 26.66 -3.71
N ILE A 52 -11.26 25.39 -3.44
CA ILE A 52 -12.59 24.81 -3.38
C ILE A 52 -12.79 24.27 -1.97
N ARG A 53 -13.76 24.84 -1.25
CA ARG A 53 -14.04 24.58 0.18
C ARG A 53 -15.16 23.56 0.32
N GLU A 54 -15.15 22.55 -0.53
CA GLU A 54 -16.18 21.51 -0.58
C GLU A 54 -15.54 20.15 -0.38
N ARG A 55 -16.31 19.24 0.22
CA ARG A 55 -15.94 17.83 0.26
C ARG A 55 -16.12 17.24 -1.12
N LEU A 56 -15.09 16.60 -1.65
CA LEU A 56 -15.19 15.84 -2.89
C LEU A 56 -15.98 14.55 -2.63
N THR A 57 -17.04 14.34 -3.41
CA THR A 57 -17.93 13.19 -3.36
C THR A 57 -18.22 12.69 -4.77
N ASP A 58 -18.84 11.51 -4.88
CA ASP A 58 -19.29 10.97 -6.17
C ASP A 58 -20.21 11.93 -6.95
N SER A 59 -20.99 12.77 -6.25
CA SER A 59 -21.96 13.65 -6.89
C SER A 59 -21.36 14.93 -7.47
N ASN A 60 -20.20 15.38 -6.97
CA ASN A 60 -19.55 16.61 -7.44
C ASN A 60 -18.18 16.39 -8.12
N ALA A 61 -17.56 15.20 -7.99
CA ALA A 61 -16.21 14.94 -8.50
C ALA A 61 -16.03 15.28 -9.99
N LEU A 62 -17.00 14.93 -10.85
CA LEU A 62 -16.93 15.28 -12.27
C LEU A 62 -16.92 16.79 -12.50
N THR A 63 -17.76 17.53 -11.79
CA THR A 63 -17.80 18.98 -11.89
C THR A 63 -16.51 19.61 -11.38
N LEU A 64 -16.04 19.17 -10.20
CA LEU A 64 -14.85 19.75 -9.55
C LEU A 64 -13.55 19.48 -10.31
N LEU A 65 -13.44 18.33 -11.00
CA LEU A 65 -12.24 17.95 -11.76
C LEU A 65 -12.29 18.36 -13.24
N THR A 66 -13.36 19.03 -13.68
CA THR A 66 -13.48 19.46 -15.08
C THR A 66 -12.33 20.38 -15.49
N GLY A 67 -11.68 20.05 -16.61
CA GLY A 67 -10.59 20.86 -17.18
C GLY A 67 -9.23 20.69 -16.50
N THR A 68 -9.08 19.76 -15.56
CA THR A 68 -7.79 19.43 -14.95
C THR A 68 -6.97 18.48 -15.83
N ASP A 69 -5.64 18.64 -15.82
CA ASP A 69 -4.73 17.77 -16.60
C ASP A 69 -4.35 16.48 -15.86
N ALA A 70 -4.34 16.53 -14.52
CA ALA A 70 -4.03 15.41 -13.63
C ALA A 70 -4.56 15.71 -12.21
N VAL A 71 -4.77 14.66 -11.41
CA VAL A 71 -5.21 14.78 -10.01
C VAL A 71 -4.21 14.13 -9.05
N LEU A 72 -3.89 14.82 -7.95
CA LEU A 72 -3.12 14.27 -6.83
C LEU A 72 -4.09 13.92 -5.71
N ASP A 73 -4.19 12.65 -5.38
CA ASP A 73 -5.09 12.12 -4.36
C ASP A 73 -4.30 11.66 -3.14
N GLY A 74 -4.31 12.50 -2.11
CA GLY A 74 -3.82 12.19 -0.77
C GLY A 74 -4.96 12.04 0.25
N SER A 75 -6.19 11.75 -0.21
CA SER A 75 -7.36 11.66 0.67
C SER A 75 -7.25 10.48 1.64
N ASP A 76 -7.77 10.67 2.84
CA ASP A 76 -7.67 9.71 3.95
C ASP A 76 -8.89 8.80 4.09
N ASN A 77 -9.87 8.93 3.20
CA ASN A 77 -11.11 8.16 3.22
C ASN A 77 -11.37 7.51 1.86
N PHE A 78 -12.03 6.34 1.87
CA PHE A 78 -12.25 5.58 0.65
C PHE A 78 -13.26 6.24 -0.29
N GLU A 79 -14.29 6.90 0.24
CA GLU A 79 -15.32 7.57 -0.56
C GLU A 79 -14.70 8.55 -1.56
N ALA A 80 -13.84 9.45 -1.08
CA ALA A 80 -13.12 10.39 -1.94
C ALA A 80 -12.21 9.69 -2.95
N ARG A 81 -11.49 8.63 -2.55
CA ARG A 81 -10.58 7.89 -3.46
C ARG A 81 -11.32 7.28 -4.64
N TYR A 82 -12.47 6.64 -4.39
CA TYR A 82 -13.29 6.05 -5.45
C TYR A 82 -13.96 7.12 -6.31
N ALA A 83 -14.41 8.24 -5.72
CA ALA A 83 -14.97 9.37 -6.46
C ALA A 83 -13.93 9.99 -7.41
N VAL A 84 -12.71 10.24 -6.92
CA VAL A 84 -11.60 10.76 -7.72
C VAL A 84 -11.21 9.78 -8.82
N SER A 85 -11.06 8.49 -8.49
CA SER A 85 -10.75 7.45 -9.48
C SER A 85 -11.78 7.41 -10.61
N ALA A 86 -13.08 7.37 -10.27
CA ALA A 86 -14.14 7.31 -11.25
C ALA A 86 -14.15 8.54 -12.18
N ALA A 87 -13.99 9.74 -11.60
CA ALA A 87 -13.94 10.97 -12.38
C ALA A 87 -12.68 11.06 -13.26
N ALA A 88 -11.51 10.68 -12.75
CA ALA A 88 -10.26 10.66 -13.50
C ALA A 88 -10.34 9.68 -14.69
N GLN A 89 -10.93 8.51 -14.49
CA GLN A 89 -11.20 7.55 -15.56
C GLN A 89 -12.13 8.12 -16.63
N GLN A 90 -13.19 8.81 -16.23
CA GLN A 90 -14.15 9.39 -17.16
C GLN A 90 -13.52 10.50 -18.01
N PHE A 91 -12.62 11.31 -17.43
CA PHE A 91 -11.89 12.33 -18.17
C PHE A 91 -10.66 11.78 -18.93
N GLY A 92 -10.22 10.56 -18.62
CA GLY A 92 -9.01 9.98 -19.20
C GLY A 92 -7.73 10.66 -18.70
N ILE A 93 -7.76 11.24 -17.49
CA ILE A 93 -6.62 11.95 -16.91
C ILE A 93 -5.87 11.09 -15.88
N PRO A 94 -4.59 11.38 -15.62
CA PRO A 94 -3.79 10.67 -14.63
C PRO A 94 -4.26 10.93 -13.20
N HIS A 95 -4.43 9.86 -12.43
CA HIS A 95 -4.71 9.85 -10.99
C HIS A 95 -3.46 9.41 -10.23
N ILE A 96 -2.77 10.39 -9.65
CA ILE A 96 -1.55 10.18 -8.85
C ILE A 96 -1.99 10.01 -7.41
N TRP A 97 -1.92 8.79 -6.92
CA TRP A 97 -2.50 8.42 -5.62
C TRP A 97 -1.42 8.00 -4.65
N ALA A 98 -1.58 8.40 -3.38
CA ALA A 98 -0.82 7.82 -2.30
C ALA A 98 -1.65 7.64 -1.04
N ALA A 99 -1.24 6.68 -0.21
CA ALA A 99 -1.78 6.47 1.12
C ALA A 99 -0.66 6.20 2.12
N ILE A 100 -0.87 6.60 3.37
CA ILE A 100 0.07 6.43 4.46
C ILE A 100 -0.68 5.86 5.66
N LEU A 101 -0.11 4.86 6.31
CA LEU A 101 -0.60 4.37 7.60
C LEU A 101 0.57 3.90 8.47
N GLY A 102 0.69 4.45 9.68
CA GLY A 102 1.80 4.12 10.58
C GLY A 102 3.16 4.48 9.97
N PHE A 103 3.96 3.46 9.66
CA PHE A 103 5.29 3.57 9.06
C PHE A 103 5.33 3.20 7.58
N ASP A 104 4.20 2.81 6.99
CA ASP A 104 4.16 2.31 5.62
C ASP A 104 3.38 3.29 4.72
N ALA A 105 3.80 3.35 3.46
CA ALA A 105 3.14 4.14 2.44
C ALA A 105 3.05 3.41 1.11
N GLN A 106 2.06 3.81 0.32
CA GLN A 106 1.84 3.34 -1.04
C GLN A 106 1.75 4.54 -1.99
N LEU A 107 2.27 4.38 -3.20
CA LEU A 107 2.24 5.36 -4.27
C LEU A 107 2.07 4.66 -5.61
N SER A 108 1.18 5.17 -6.45
CA SER A 108 1.00 4.68 -7.82
C SER A 108 0.49 5.81 -8.73
N VAL A 109 0.65 5.64 -10.04
CA VAL A 109 -0.02 6.47 -11.04
C VAL A 109 -1.02 5.58 -11.79
N PHE A 110 -2.28 5.98 -11.76
CA PHE A 110 -3.37 5.32 -12.48
C PHE A 110 -3.76 6.16 -13.69
N TRP A 111 -4.00 5.52 -14.85
CA TRP A 111 -4.33 6.26 -16.07
C TRP A 111 -5.15 5.41 -17.04
N ALA A 112 -6.46 5.68 -17.09
CA ALA A 112 -7.37 5.01 -18.01
C ALA A 112 -6.93 5.17 -19.48
N GLY A 113 -6.97 4.06 -20.22
CA GLY A 113 -6.51 4.00 -21.61
C GLY A 113 -4.98 3.90 -21.80
N HIS A 114 -4.19 4.06 -20.74
CA HIS A 114 -2.72 4.01 -20.78
C HIS A 114 -2.12 2.97 -19.83
N GLY A 115 -2.87 2.51 -18.84
CA GLY A 115 -2.43 1.52 -17.86
C GLY A 115 -3.55 1.18 -16.86
N PRO A 116 -3.19 0.71 -15.65
CA PRO A 116 -4.17 0.34 -14.65
C PRO A 116 -4.93 1.55 -14.10
N VAL A 117 -6.11 1.27 -13.54
CA VAL A 117 -6.93 2.18 -12.74
C VAL A 117 -6.85 1.82 -11.26
N TYR A 118 -7.33 2.69 -10.37
CA TYR A 118 -7.29 2.43 -8.92
C TYR A 118 -7.97 1.11 -8.55
N GLU A 119 -9.06 0.75 -9.22
CA GLU A 119 -9.83 -0.47 -9.01
C GLU A 119 -9.10 -1.74 -9.47
N ASP A 120 -8.04 -1.65 -10.27
CA ASP A 120 -7.16 -2.79 -10.53
C ASP A 120 -6.38 -3.20 -9.29
N LEU A 121 -6.03 -2.22 -8.44
CA LEU A 121 -5.38 -2.45 -7.15
C LEU A 121 -6.41 -2.75 -6.05
N TYR A 122 -7.51 -1.99 -6.03
CA TYR A 122 -8.57 -2.11 -5.02
C TYR A 122 -9.95 -2.27 -5.67
N PRO A 123 -10.34 -3.50 -6.09
CA PRO A 123 -11.58 -3.73 -6.85
C PRO A 123 -12.88 -3.36 -6.13
N GLN A 124 -12.87 -3.35 -4.80
CA GLN A 124 -14.02 -2.99 -3.97
C GLN A 124 -13.57 -2.21 -2.75
N SER A 125 -14.37 -1.21 -2.39
CA SER A 125 -14.14 -0.43 -1.18
C SER A 125 -14.22 -1.35 0.04
N PRO A 126 -13.29 -1.23 1.00
CA PRO A 126 -13.38 -1.96 2.26
C PRO A 126 -14.66 -1.62 3.02
N ALA A 127 -15.16 -2.56 3.82
CA ALA A 127 -16.33 -2.30 4.67
C ALA A 127 -16.05 -1.10 5.61
N PRO A 128 -17.04 -0.24 5.89
CA PRO A 128 -16.86 0.89 6.79
C PRO A 128 -16.25 0.45 8.14
N GLY A 129 -15.18 1.13 8.57
CA GLY A 129 -14.47 0.82 9.82
C GLY A 129 -13.52 -0.38 9.79
N SER A 130 -13.39 -1.09 8.66
CA SER A 130 -12.47 -2.25 8.55
C SER A 130 -10.99 -1.87 8.44
N VAL A 131 -10.70 -0.63 8.04
CA VAL A 131 -9.33 -0.08 7.97
C VAL A 131 -9.23 1.12 8.93
N PRO A 132 -8.22 1.16 9.82
CA PRO A 132 -8.04 2.28 10.74
C PRO A 132 -7.75 3.58 9.98
N SER A 133 -8.27 4.71 10.48
CA SER A 133 -7.90 6.03 9.97
C SER A 133 -6.48 6.43 10.40
N CYS A 134 -5.91 7.41 9.72
CA CYS A 134 -4.65 8.06 10.12
C CYS A 134 -4.69 8.59 11.56
N SER A 135 -5.84 9.10 12.01
CA SER A 135 -6.06 9.57 13.39
C SER A 135 -6.08 8.44 14.42
N THR A 136 -6.38 7.22 14.01
CA THR A 136 -6.45 6.04 14.90
C THR A 136 -5.14 5.25 14.92
N ALA A 137 -4.48 5.08 13.76
CA ALA A 137 -3.21 4.34 13.66
C ALA A 137 -1.97 5.21 13.93
N GLY A 138 -2.11 6.52 13.79
CA GLY A 138 -0.99 7.47 13.79
C GLY A 138 -0.27 7.52 12.44
N VAL A 139 0.37 8.66 12.16
CA VAL A 139 1.17 8.90 10.95
C VAL A 139 2.43 9.66 11.34
N ILE A 140 3.58 9.27 10.79
CA ILE A 140 4.83 10.01 10.99
C ILE A 140 4.90 11.18 10.02
N GLY A 141 5.11 12.41 10.53
CA GLY A 141 5.15 13.61 9.69
C GLY A 141 6.25 13.60 8.61
N ALA A 142 7.41 13.04 8.93
CA ALA A 142 8.49 12.86 7.95
C ALA A 142 8.07 11.95 6.79
N LEU A 143 7.28 10.91 7.06
CA LEU A 143 6.75 10.02 6.03
C LEU A 143 5.77 10.76 5.11
N ALA A 144 4.89 11.60 5.66
CA ALA A 144 4.03 12.47 4.86
C ALA A 144 4.83 13.38 3.93
N GLY A 145 5.94 13.94 4.40
CA GLY A 145 6.85 14.74 3.57
C GLY A 145 7.51 13.95 2.43
N ILE A 146 8.02 12.74 2.71
CA ILE A 146 8.64 11.85 1.71
C ILE A 146 7.63 11.51 0.61
N VAL A 147 6.45 11.03 1.00
CA VAL A 147 5.43 10.54 0.06
C VAL A 147 4.80 11.70 -0.72
N GLY A 148 4.50 12.82 -0.06
CA GLY A 148 4.00 14.02 -0.74
C GLY A 148 4.99 14.57 -1.77
N SER A 149 6.29 14.54 -1.47
CA SER A 149 7.33 14.94 -2.43
C SER A 149 7.43 13.96 -3.61
N ALA A 150 7.27 12.65 -3.35
CA ALA A 150 7.23 11.64 -4.40
C ALA A 150 6.00 11.80 -5.31
N MET A 151 4.81 12.07 -4.75
CA MET A 151 3.61 12.40 -5.53
C MET A 151 3.82 13.63 -6.43
N ALA A 152 4.41 14.69 -5.88
CA ALA A 152 4.73 15.89 -6.66
C ALA A 152 5.70 15.58 -7.82
N MET A 153 6.65 14.67 -7.62
CA MET A 153 7.54 14.22 -8.69
C MET A 153 6.79 13.42 -9.77
N GLU A 154 5.86 12.53 -9.40
CA GLU A 154 5.00 11.84 -10.38
C GLU A 154 4.18 12.83 -11.20
N ALA A 155 3.63 13.87 -10.56
CA ALA A 155 2.90 14.93 -11.25
C ALA A 155 3.76 15.66 -12.28
N ILE A 156 5.00 16.02 -11.92
CA ILE A 156 5.95 16.67 -12.84
C ILE A 156 6.24 15.74 -14.03
N LYS A 157 6.54 14.46 -13.79
CA LYS A 157 6.83 13.49 -14.85
C LYS A 157 5.67 13.37 -15.84
N VAL A 158 4.46 13.19 -15.31
CA VAL A 158 3.25 13.04 -16.11
C VAL A 158 2.95 14.29 -16.93
N ILE A 159 2.94 15.47 -16.30
CA ILE A 159 2.56 16.72 -16.98
C ILE A 159 3.60 17.16 -18.01
N THR A 160 4.89 16.91 -17.74
CA THR A 160 5.97 17.29 -18.67
C THR A 160 6.31 16.21 -19.70
N GLY A 161 5.77 15.00 -19.55
CA GLY A 161 6.20 13.84 -20.33
C GLY A 161 7.63 13.39 -20.05
N SER A 162 8.20 13.75 -18.89
CA SER A 162 9.59 13.44 -18.53
C SER A 162 9.72 12.13 -17.76
N GLY A 163 10.73 11.33 -18.09
CA GLY A 163 11.05 10.10 -17.37
C GLY A 163 9.96 9.03 -17.46
N LYS A 164 9.90 8.15 -16.46
CA LYS A 164 8.90 7.06 -16.37
C LYS A 164 8.04 7.26 -15.12
N PRO A 165 6.75 7.62 -15.25
CA PRO A 165 5.81 7.61 -14.14
C PRO A 165 5.66 6.20 -13.53
N LEU A 166 5.19 6.10 -12.28
CA LEU A 166 4.83 4.84 -11.62
C LEU A 166 3.52 4.23 -12.17
N LEU A 167 3.35 4.28 -13.49
CA LEU A 167 2.23 3.67 -14.19
C LEU A 167 2.50 2.18 -14.37
N GLY A 168 1.57 1.33 -13.93
CA GLY A 168 1.73 -0.12 -13.99
C GLY A 168 2.57 -0.72 -12.86
N GLU A 169 2.86 0.06 -11.81
CA GLU A 169 3.63 -0.37 -10.64
C GLU A 169 3.06 0.29 -9.37
N VAL A 170 3.03 -0.44 -8.25
CA VAL A 170 2.74 0.14 -6.93
C VAL A 170 4.06 0.23 -6.17
N GLY A 171 4.46 1.44 -5.82
CA GLY A 171 5.57 1.70 -4.91
C GLY A 171 5.11 1.53 -3.46
N LEU A 172 5.80 0.68 -2.72
CA LEU A 172 5.64 0.47 -1.29
C LEU A 172 6.85 1.04 -0.57
N TYR A 173 6.64 1.97 0.35
CA TYR A 173 7.70 2.52 1.18
C TYR A 173 7.52 2.10 2.63
N SER A 174 8.59 1.58 3.24
CA SER A 174 8.63 1.34 4.68
C SER A 174 9.59 2.30 5.37
N ALA A 175 9.08 3.18 6.23
CA ALA A 175 9.88 4.14 6.99
C ALA A 175 10.78 3.47 8.03
N LEU A 176 10.48 2.23 8.44
CA LEU A 176 11.33 1.47 9.36
C LEU A 176 12.64 1.02 8.70
N THR A 177 12.60 0.71 7.41
CA THR A 177 13.78 0.24 6.66
C THR A 177 14.35 1.31 5.73
N GLY A 178 13.58 2.36 5.44
CA GLY A 178 13.95 3.41 4.49
C GLY A 178 13.93 2.95 3.03
N LYS A 179 13.25 1.85 2.71
CA LYS A 179 13.29 1.22 1.37
C LYS A 179 11.98 1.38 0.62
N TRP A 180 12.12 1.53 -0.70
CA TRP A 180 11.04 1.35 -1.67
C TRP A 180 11.10 -0.04 -2.28
N GLU A 181 9.95 -0.70 -2.37
CA GLU A 181 9.72 -1.89 -3.18
C GLU A 181 8.68 -1.55 -4.26
N TYR A 182 8.86 -2.04 -5.48
CA TYR A 182 7.93 -1.78 -6.58
C TYR A 182 7.32 -3.09 -7.04
N ILE A 183 5.99 -3.17 -7.00
CA ILE A 183 5.23 -4.36 -7.40
C ILE A 183 4.52 -4.05 -8.73
N PRO A 184 4.73 -4.86 -9.78
CA PRO A 184 3.98 -4.70 -11.02
C PRO A 184 2.47 -4.78 -10.80
N LEU A 185 1.74 -3.85 -11.40
CA LEU A 185 0.28 -3.79 -11.40
C LEU A 185 -0.22 -3.89 -12.84
N LEU A 186 -1.02 -4.92 -13.10
CA LEU A 186 -1.58 -5.17 -14.42
C LEU A 186 -2.98 -4.59 -14.50
N ALA A 187 -3.27 -3.94 -15.63
CA ALA A 187 -4.62 -3.51 -15.95
C ALA A 187 -5.54 -4.72 -16.19
N SER A 188 -6.69 -4.75 -15.55
CA SER A 188 -7.74 -5.75 -15.77
C SER A 188 -8.75 -5.24 -16.79
N MET A 189 -9.13 -6.09 -17.75
CA MET A 189 -10.23 -5.78 -18.67
C MET A 189 -11.60 -5.66 -17.97
N GLN A 190 -11.69 -6.00 -16.68
CA GLN A 190 -12.93 -5.98 -15.90
C GLN A 190 -13.00 -4.84 -14.89
N ALA A 191 -11.94 -4.04 -14.72
CA ALA A 191 -11.97 -2.94 -13.77
C ALA A 191 -12.98 -1.87 -14.24
N LYS A 192 -14.01 -1.67 -13.41
CA LYS A 192 -14.98 -0.59 -13.53
C LYS A 192 -15.19 -0.01 -12.14
N PRO A 193 -15.42 1.30 -12.00
CA PRO A 193 -15.80 1.89 -10.72
C PRO A 193 -17.06 1.19 -10.19
N LYS A 194 -16.94 0.46 -9.09
CA LYS A 194 -18.09 -0.06 -8.35
C LYS A 194 -18.41 0.94 -7.25
N LYS A 195 -19.56 1.62 -7.38
CA LYS A 195 -20.06 2.60 -6.41
C LYS A 195 -19.95 2.07 -4.99
N SER A 196 -19.51 2.92 -4.07
CA SER A 196 -19.68 2.69 -2.64
C SER A 196 -21.18 2.63 -2.31
N ALA A 197 -21.64 1.43 -1.98
CA ALA A 197 -22.95 1.08 -1.42
C ALA A 197 -24.18 1.15 -2.37
N GLU A 198 -24.44 0.04 -3.06
CA GLU A 198 -25.75 -0.62 -2.97
C GLU A 198 -25.51 -2.06 -2.50
N THR A 199 -25.99 -2.39 -1.30
CA THR A 199 -26.00 -3.73 -0.74
C THR A 199 -26.98 -4.61 -1.52
N HIS A 200 -26.46 -5.37 -2.47
CA HIS A 200 -27.09 -6.60 -2.92
C HIS A 200 -26.12 -7.77 -2.72
N PRO A 201 -26.56 -8.89 -2.09
CA PRO A 201 -25.76 -10.09 -2.02
C PRO A 201 -25.74 -10.72 -3.41
N GLN A 202 -24.75 -10.34 -4.22
CA GLN A 202 -24.43 -11.06 -5.45
C GLN A 202 -23.23 -11.96 -5.19
N GLU A 203 -23.43 -13.22 -5.57
CA GLU A 203 -22.53 -14.36 -5.44
C GLU A 203 -21.09 -13.99 -5.83
N SER A 204 -20.17 -14.39 -4.97
CA SER A 204 -18.73 -14.27 -5.14
C SER A 204 -18.28 -15.03 -6.40
N GLN A 205 -18.11 -14.31 -7.51
CA GLN A 205 -17.29 -14.82 -8.60
C GLN A 205 -15.81 -14.68 -8.22
N ASP A 206 -15.19 -15.85 -8.09
CA ASP A 206 -13.79 -16.15 -7.85
C ASP A 206 -12.84 -15.21 -8.65
N THR A 207 -12.36 -14.15 -8.00
CA THR A 207 -11.33 -13.26 -8.54
C THR A 207 -10.01 -13.54 -7.80
N LYS A 208 -9.17 -14.34 -8.44
CA LYS A 208 -7.89 -14.89 -7.93
C LYS A 208 -6.75 -13.87 -7.75
N ASN A 209 -7.03 -12.65 -7.31
CA ASN A 209 -5.95 -11.68 -7.00
C ASN A 209 -6.33 -10.74 -5.85
N ARG A 210 -6.67 -11.31 -4.69
CA ARG A 210 -6.79 -10.53 -3.45
C ARG A 210 -5.42 -10.35 -2.83
N LEU A 211 -4.80 -9.20 -3.02
CA LEU A 211 -3.73 -8.74 -2.13
C LEU A 211 -4.37 -8.35 -0.78
N ILE A 212 -4.35 -9.26 0.18
CA ILE A 212 -4.75 -8.97 1.57
C ILE A 212 -3.50 -8.54 2.33
N PHE A 213 -3.36 -7.25 2.59
CA PHE A 213 -2.37 -6.74 3.54
C PHE A 213 -3.05 -6.50 4.88
N ARG A 214 -2.60 -7.17 5.94
CA ARG A 214 -2.99 -6.81 7.31
C ARG A 214 -1.99 -5.83 7.87
N HIS A 215 -2.51 -4.73 8.39
CA HIS A 215 -1.72 -3.82 9.19
C HIS A 215 -1.28 -4.51 10.49
N ASN A 216 0.02 -4.47 10.76
CA ASN A 216 0.58 -4.79 12.06
C ASN A 216 0.25 -3.65 13.05
N SER A 217 -1.02 -3.54 13.41
CA SER A 217 -1.50 -2.81 14.60
C SER A 217 -2.07 -3.77 15.64
N GLY A 218 -1.51 -4.98 15.73
CA GLY A 218 -1.77 -5.87 16.86
C GLY A 218 -1.33 -5.19 18.15
N LYS A 219 -2.28 -4.94 19.05
CA LYS A 219 -2.01 -4.53 20.44
C LYS A 219 -0.89 -5.41 21.01
N LEU A 220 0.15 -4.77 21.54
CA LEU A 220 1.13 -5.38 22.44
C LEU A 220 0.44 -5.74 23.76
N THR A 221 -0.45 -6.73 23.73
CA THR A 221 -1.05 -7.30 24.94
C THR A 221 -1.27 -8.79 24.70
N GLY A 222 -0.27 -9.58 25.07
CA GLY A 222 -0.34 -11.04 25.09
C GLY A 222 1.05 -11.63 25.23
N ASN A 223 1.31 -12.32 26.36
CA ASN A 223 2.53 -13.08 26.61
C ASN A 223 2.64 -14.27 25.62
N HIS A 224 3.05 -14.00 24.39
CA HIS A 224 3.46 -15.03 23.44
C HIS A 224 4.97 -14.93 23.20
N HIS A 225 5.64 -16.08 23.14
CA HIS A 225 7.06 -16.20 22.87
C HIS A 225 7.42 -15.40 21.60
N THR A 226 8.03 -14.23 21.76
CA THR A 226 8.44 -13.40 20.62
C THR A 226 9.82 -13.84 20.17
N GLN A 227 9.85 -14.80 19.26
CA GLN A 227 11.08 -15.15 18.57
C GLN A 227 11.55 -13.93 17.75
N LYS A 228 12.82 -13.54 17.92
CA LYS A 228 13.43 -12.47 17.14
C LYS A 228 13.60 -12.96 15.70
N LEU A 229 12.92 -12.33 14.75
CA LEU A 229 13.06 -12.63 13.32
C LEU A 229 14.44 -12.18 12.83
N GLU A 230 15.14 -13.08 12.14
CA GLU A 230 16.45 -12.83 11.54
C GLU A 230 16.37 -12.82 10.02
N ASP A 231 17.12 -11.91 9.40
CA ASP A 231 17.28 -11.87 7.95
C ASP A 231 18.31 -12.91 7.51
N ILE A 232 18.09 -13.50 6.33
CA ILE A 232 19.05 -14.39 5.67
C ILE A 232 19.19 -14.04 4.19
N THR A 233 20.41 -14.07 3.67
CA THR A 233 20.68 -13.78 2.25
C THR A 233 20.57 -15.05 1.38
N PRO A 234 20.30 -14.91 0.07
CA PRO A 234 20.28 -16.05 -0.86
C PRO A 234 21.56 -16.89 -0.85
N VAL A 235 22.75 -16.25 -0.77
CA VAL A 235 24.04 -16.96 -0.69
C VAL A 235 24.12 -17.82 0.56
N GLN A 236 23.70 -17.29 1.71
CA GLN A 236 23.69 -18.04 2.97
C GLN A 236 22.70 -19.21 2.92
N VAL A 237 21.52 -19.02 2.34
CA VAL A 237 20.56 -20.11 2.16
C VAL A 237 21.14 -21.23 1.29
N ARG A 238 21.80 -20.91 0.16
CA ARG A 238 22.46 -21.92 -0.69
C ARG A 238 23.54 -22.71 0.06
N GLN A 239 24.35 -22.03 0.87
CA GLN A 239 25.38 -22.68 1.68
C GLN A 239 24.78 -23.61 2.73
N LEU A 240 23.73 -23.17 3.41
CA LEU A 240 23.11 -23.95 4.47
C LEU A 240 22.29 -25.14 3.93
N LEU A 241 21.66 -25.02 2.76
CA LEU A 241 20.92 -26.13 2.12
C LEU A 241 21.81 -27.36 1.84
N GLN A 242 23.14 -27.19 1.77
CA GLN A 242 24.09 -28.28 1.55
C GLN A 242 24.36 -29.10 2.82
N HIS A 243 24.09 -28.55 4.00
CA HIS A 243 24.53 -29.12 5.28
C HIS A 243 23.45 -29.21 6.35
N GLU A 244 22.35 -28.47 6.20
CA GLU A 244 21.28 -28.37 7.18
C GLU A 244 19.91 -28.64 6.55
N LYS A 245 19.04 -29.31 7.31
CA LYS A 245 17.65 -29.52 6.93
C LYS A 245 16.85 -28.26 7.24
N MET A 246 16.26 -27.63 6.24
CA MET A 246 15.41 -26.45 6.38
C MET A 246 14.22 -26.51 5.45
N THR A 247 13.17 -25.78 5.78
CA THR A 247 11.99 -25.63 4.92
C THR A 247 11.95 -24.22 4.36
N LEU A 248 11.89 -24.11 3.03
CA LEU A 248 11.63 -22.87 2.32
C LEU A 248 10.12 -22.69 2.18
N ILE A 249 9.60 -21.54 2.60
CA ILE A 249 8.18 -21.22 2.59
C ILE A 249 7.95 -20.05 1.64
N ASP A 250 7.28 -20.31 0.53
CA ASP A 250 6.87 -19.31 -0.43
C ASP A 250 5.47 -18.79 -0.08
N VAL A 251 5.40 -17.52 0.31
CA VAL A 251 4.15 -16.89 0.76
C VAL A 251 3.44 -16.11 -0.35
N ARG A 252 3.90 -16.25 -1.58
CA ARG A 252 3.18 -15.74 -2.76
C ARG A 252 1.94 -16.57 -3.03
N GLU A 253 1.02 -15.99 -3.80
CA GLU A 253 -0.20 -16.70 -4.19
C GLU A 253 0.12 -17.88 -5.12
N ALA A 254 -0.76 -18.87 -5.19
CA ALA A 254 -0.50 -20.12 -5.91
C ALA A 254 -0.13 -19.91 -7.40
N ILE A 255 -0.67 -18.86 -8.03
CA ILE A 255 -0.35 -18.48 -9.41
C ILE A 255 1.11 -18.00 -9.54
N GLU A 256 1.57 -17.16 -8.61
CA GLU A 256 2.97 -16.71 -8.57
C GLU A 256 3.92 -17.88 -8.30
N PHE A 257 3.54 -18.79 -7.39
CA PHE A 257 4.32 -19.99 -7.05
C PHE A 257 4.47 -20.94 -8.23
N SER A 258 3.36 -21.26 -8.90
CA SER A 258 3.33 -22.15 -10.07
C SER A 258 4.08 -21.59 -11.29
N SER A 259 4.24 -20.27 -11.38
CA SER A 259 5.02 -19.63 -12.44
C SER A 259 6.51 -19.93 -12.30
N PHE A 260 7.05 -19.78 -11.09
CA PHE A 260 8.44 -20.10 -10.76
C PHE A 260 8.60 -20.03 -9.23
N ALA A 261 9.23 -21.03 -8.60
CA ALA A 261 9.53 -21.04 -7.17
C ALA A 261 10.94 -21.61 -6.91
N ILE A 262 11.47 -21.39 -5.72
CA ILE A 262 12.73 -22.02 -5.32
C ILE A 262 12.48 -23.53 -5.20
N GLU A 263 13.38 -24.34 -5.78
CA GLU A 263 13.26 -25.80 -5.75
C GLU A 263 13.15 -26.31 -4.30
N GLY A 264 12.16 -27.18 -4.04
CA GLY A 264 11.88 -27.71 -2.71
C GLY A 264 11.10 -26.77 -1.78
N ALA A 265 10.71 -25.57 -2.23
CA ALA A 265 9.86 -24.69 -1.44
C ALA A 265 8.41 -25.21 -1.35
N ILE A 266 7.79 -25.01 -0.19
CA ILE A 266 6.36 -25.24 0.00
C ILE A 266 5.60 -23.93 -0.22
N ASN A 267 4.46 -24.00 -0.91
CA ASN A 267 3.58 -22.85 -1.02
C ASN A 267 2.62 -22.77 0.16
N LEU A 268 2.67 -21.64 0.85
CA LEU A 268 1.73 -21.27 1.90
C LEU A 268 1.37 -19.79 1.69
N PRO A 269 0.40 -19.50 0.80
CA PRO A 269 0.05 -18.13 0.44
C PRO A 269 -0.23 -17.25 1.65
N LEU A 270 0.18 -15.97 1.58
CA LEU A 270 -0.04 -15.01 2.67
C LEU A 270 -1.52 -14.95 3.07
N THR A 271 -2.43 -14.95 2.09
CA THR A 271 -3.87 -14.97 2.35
C THR A 271 -4.28 -16.14 3.26
N GLU A 272 -3.78 -17.34 2.98
CA GLU A 272 -4.05 -18.53 3.79
C GLU A 272 -3.45 -18.44 5.19
N ILE A 273 -2.27 -17.85 5.34
CA ILE A 273 -1.62 -17.64 6.64
C ILE A 273 -2.46 -16.69 7.50
N LEU A 274 -2.86 -15.56 6.91
CA LEU A 274 -3.61 -14.52 7.61
C LEU A 274 -4.98 -15.01 8.06
N ASP A 275 -5.67 -15.81 7.24
CA ASP A 275 -6.96 -16.39 7.60
C ASP A 275 -6.80 -17.50 8.67
N ALA A 276 -5.81 -18.38 8.53
CA ALA A 276 -5.55 -19.39 9.55
C ALA A 276 -5.11 -18.79 10.90
N ALA A 277 -4.41 -17.65 10.89
CA ALA A 277 -4.05 -16.91 12.09
C ALA A 277 -5.30 -16.32 12.79
N ARG A 278 -6.30 -15.85 12.03
CA ARG A 278 -7.59 -15.36 12.58
C ARG A 278 -8.35 -16.46 13.29
N GLU A 279 -8.37 -17.62 12.66
CA GLU A 279 -9.15 -18.78 13.12
C GLU A 279 -8.43 -19.57 14.22
N GLY A 280 -7.19 -19.20 14.55
CA GLY A 280 -6.35 -19.94 15.50
C GLY A 280 -5.91 -21.32 14.98
N SER A 281 -6.05 -21.57 13.67
CA SER A 281 -5.73 -22.84 13.00
C SER A 281 -4.32 -22.89 12.40
N LEU A 282 -3.59 -21.77 12.38
CA LEU A 282 -2.28 -21.65 11.73
C LEU A 282 -1.25 -22.67 12.26
N ALA A 283 -1.17 -22.90 13.57
CA ALA A 283 -0.22 -23.85 14.15
C ALA A 283 -0.46 -25.29 13.68
N ALA A 284 -1.73 -25.69 13.47
CA ALA A 284 -2.06 -27.01 12.92
C ALA A 284 -1.63 -27.10 11.45
N LYS A 285 -1.87 -26.04 10.68
CA LYS A 285 -1.51 -25.96 9.25
C LYS A 285 0.00 -26.01 9.03
N ILE A 286 0.77 -25.33 9.90
CA ILE A 286 2.23 -25.39 9.93
C ILE A 286 2.68 -26.82 10.21
N ARG A 287 2.17 -27.48 11.25
CA ARG A 287 2.53 -28.88 11.58
C ARG A 287 2.21 -29.89 10.48
N GLU A 288 1.17 -29.64 9.69
CA GLU A 288 0.80 -30.49 8.56
C GLU A 288 1.76 -30.34 7.37
N LYS A 289 2.18 -29.12 7.06
CA LYS A 289 2.94 -28.81 5.85
C LYS A 289 4.46 -28.75 6.03
N ILE A 290 4.94 -28.53 7.25
CA ILE A 290 6.36 -28.31 7.54
C ILE A 290 6.98 -29.57 8.13
N ASP A 291 8.18 -29.91 7.66
CA ASP A 291 8.95 -31.04 8.17
C ASP A 291 9.37 -30.78 9.64
N PRO A 292 8.97 -31.63 10.60
CA PRO A 292 9.32 -31.48 12.01
C PRO A 292 10.83 -31.51 12.27
N ALA A 293 11.62 -32.08 11.36
CA ALA A 293 13.07 -32.14 11.46
C ALA A 293 13.78 -30.89 10.89
N SER A 294 13.04 -29.90 10.39
CA SER A 294 13.61 -28.64 9.91
C SER A 294 14.20 -27.84 11.06
N LYS A 295 15.49 -27.50 10.92
CA LYS A 295 16.24 -26.71 11.89
C LYS A 295 15.85 -25.22 11.85
N TYR A 296 15.48 -24.74 10.66
CA TYR A 296 15.02 -23.36 10.41
C TYR A 296 13.91 -23.36 9.35
N LEU A 297 13.01 -22.37 9.44
CA LEU A 297 12.06 -22.00 8.41
C LEU A 297 12.54 -20.73 7.72
N VAL A 298 12.62 -20.74 6.40
CA VAL A 298 13.02 -19.56 5.63
C VAL A 298 11.83 -19.11 4.80
N VAL A 299 11.26 -17.98 5.18
CA VAL A 299 10.07 -17.39 4.55
C VAL A 299 10.52 -16.41 3.48
N TYR A 300 9.94 -16.53 2.29
CA TYR A 300 10.24 -15.61 1.19
C TYR A 300 9.01 -15.29 0.36
N CYS A 301 9.10 -14.17 -0.34
CA CYS A 301 8.09 -13.70 -1.28
C CYS A 301 8.79 -13.07 -2.49
N THR A 302 8.07 -12.31 -3.31
CA THR A 302 8.69 -11.46 -4.33
C THR A 302 9.45 -10.29 -3.69
N GLY A 303 8.91 -9.72 -2.61
CA GLY A 303 9.53 -8.64 -1.82
C GLY A 303 9.67 -9.00 -0.34
N TYR A 304 10.28 -8.11 0.44
CA TYR A 304 10.54 -8.31 1.85
C TYR A 304 9.28 -8.17 2.71
N THR A 305 8.38 -7.23 2.36
CA THR A 305 7.24 -6.85 3.20
C THR A 305 6.27 -8.01 3.45
N ARG A 306 5.82 -8.69 2.38
CA ARG A 306 4.93 -9.87 2.48
C ARG A 306 5.59 -11.03 3.23
N ALA A 307 6.88 -11.24 3.02
CA ALA A 307 7.63 -12.29 3.69
C ALA A 307 7.77 -12.00 5.20
N LEU A 308 8.03 -10.75 5.58
CA LEU A 308 8.12 -10.32 6.97
C LEU A 308 6.77 -10.45 7.69
N GLU A 309 5.67 -10.08 7.03
CA GLU A 309 4.31 -10.22 7.57
C GLU A 309 3.99 -11.69 7.87
N ALA A 310 4.17 -12.57 6.89
CA ALA A 310 3.96 -14.00 7.09
C ALA A 310 4.89 -14.59 8.16
N ALA A 311 6.16 -14.18 8.19
CA ALA A 311 7.13 -14.68 9.16
C ALA A 311 6.74 -14.36 10.60
N ARG A 312 6.08 -13.22 10.88
CA ARG A 312 5.59 -12.87 12.22
C ARG A 312 4.52 -13.84 12.70
N ASP A 313 3.52 -14.11 11.87
CA ASP A 313 2.44 -15.03 12.22
C ASP A 313 2.94 -16.47 12.33
N ILE A 314 3.84 -16.89 11.42
CA ILE A 314 4.47 -18.22 11.48
C ILE A 314 5.29 -18.37 12.75
N ALA A 315 6.14 -17.39 13.10
CA ALA A 315 6.99 -17.44 14.30
C ALA A 315 6.18 -17.45 15.60
N ALA A 316 5.00 -16.84 15.62
CA ALA A 316 4.09 -16.91 16.76
C ALA A 316 3.40 -18.29 16.90
N ALA A 317 3.37 -19.08 15.82
CA ALA A 317 2.65 -20.34 15.72
C ALA A 317 3.56 -21.59 15.71
N THR A 318 4.88 -21.43 15.84
CA THR A 318 5.87 -22.52 15.84
C THR A 318 7.06 -22.22 16.75
N ASP A 319 7.68 -23.27 17.29
CA ASP A 319 8.95 -23.15 18.04
C ASP A 319 10.18 -23.17 17.10
N THR A 320 10.02 -23.61 15.85
CA THR A 320 11.11 -23.66 14.87
C THR A 320 11.57 -22.24 14.49
N PRO A 321 12.87 -21.93 14.57
CA PRO A 321 13.39 -20.62 14.21
C PRO A 321 13.03 -20.16 12.78
N VAL A 322 12.40 -18.98 12.70
CA VAL A 322 11.96 -18.37 11.44
C VAL A 322 12.92 -17.27 10.97
N ARG A 323 13.29 -17.31 9.69
CA ARG A 323 14.14 -16.33 9.01
C ARG A 323 13.47 -15.79 7.76
N VAL A 324 13.78 -14.55 7.39
CA VAL A 324 13.23 -13.89 6.19
C VAL A 324 14.30 -13.79 5.10
N LEU A 325 13.99 -14.30 3.90
CA LEU A 325 14.92 -14.22 2.77
C LEU A 325 14.97 -12.77 2.23
N VAL A 326 16.11 -12.12 2.42
CA VAL A 326 16.33 -10.75 1.92
C VAL A 326 16.37 -10.75 0.40
N GLY A 327 15.63 -9.83 -0.21
CA GLY A 327 15.51 -9.72 -1.67
C GLY A 327 14.57 -10.76 -2.29
N GLY A 328 13.97 -11.64 -1.48
CA GLY A 328 12.96 -12.59 -1.94
C GLY A 328 13.46 -13.50 -3.08
N ILE A 329 12.53 -13.87 -3.95
CA ILE A 329 12.83 -14.72 -5.12
C ILE A 329 13.71 -14.01 -6.16
N SER A 330 13.59 -12.69 -6.29
CA SER A 330 14.43 -11.92 -7.21
C SER A 330 15.90 -11.97 -6.79
N GLY A 331 16.18 -11.84 -5.48
CA GLY A 331 17.53 -12.03 -4.94
C GLY A 331 18.05 -13.45 -5.16
N TRP A 332 17.19 -14.46 -5.01
CA TRP A 332 17.55 -15.86 -5.25
C TRP A 332 18.02 -16.15 -6.68
N LEU A 333 17.41 -15.50 -7.67
CA LEU A 333 17.75 -15.67 -9.09
C LEU A 333 19.12 -15.09 -9.48
N THR A 334 19.75 -14.32 -8.59
CA THR A 334 21.04 -13.66 -8.86
C THR A 334 22.25 -14.42 -8.34
N VAL A 335 22.04 -15.54 -7.64
CA VAL A 335 23.08 -16.33 -6.97
C VAL A 335 23.10 -17.78 -7.41
#